data_AF-A0A2N3LRK0-F1
#
_entry.id   AF-A0A2N3LRK0-F1
#
_cell.length_a   1.000
_cell.length_b   1.000
_cell.length_c   1.000
_cell.angle_alpha   90.00
_cell.angle_beta   90.00
_cell.angle_gamma   90.00
#
_symmetry.space_group_name_H-M   'P 1'
#
loop_
_entity.id
_entity.type
_entity.pdbx_description
1 polymer ?
#
loop_
_entity_poly.entity_id
_entity_poly.type
_entity_poly.pdbx_seq_one_letter_code
_entity_poly.pdbx_strand_id
1 'polypeptide(L)' 'MFKLEPDGFAAIAPLFDNLSLRHGSVRAVLRAPSLGDIWVDDLASPRQASLRGPEGLYLAG' A
#
# COMPACT_ATOMS: atom_id res chain seq x y z
N MET A 1 5.37 -12.46 3.89
CA MET A 1 5.11 -11.15 3.25
C MET A 1 5.88 -11.07 1.96
N PHE A 2 5.23 -10.59 0.91
CA PHE A 2 5.75 -10.48 -0.46
C PHE A 2 5.75 -9.00 -0.87
N LYS A 3 6.83 -8.53 -1.47
CA LYS A 3 6.86 -7.17 -2.03
C LYS A 3 5.98 -7.14 -3.27
N LEU A 4 5.06 -6.19 -3.32
CA LEU A 4 4.16 -6.01 -4.45
C LEU A 4 4.86 -5.16 -5.51
N GLU A 5 4.75 -5.58 -6.77
CA GLU A 5 5.21 -4.76 -7.90
C GLU A 5 4.28 -3.55 -8.09
N PRO A 6 4.81 -2.41 -8.58
CA PRO A 6 4.04 -1.18 -8.81
C PRO A 6 2.68 -1.37 -9.52
N ASP A 7 2.64 -2.23 -10.54
CA ASP A 7 1.43 -2.51 -11.33
C ASP A 7 0.31 -3.17 -10.49
N GLY A 8 0.66 -3.78 -9.37
CA GLY A 8 -0.28 -4.40 -8.44
C GLY A 8 -0.91 -3.45 -7.42
N PHE A 9 -0.43 -2.20 -7.30
CA PHE A 9 -0.85 -1.29 -6.23
C PHE A 9 -2.35 -0.97 -6.29
N ALA A 10 -2.92 -0.88 -7.49
CA ALA A 10 -4.35 -0.63 -7.67
C ALA A 10 -5.22 -1.75 -7.07
N ALA A 11 -4.76 -3.01 -7.10
CA ALA A 11 -5.52 -4.16 -6.59
C ALA A 11 -5.66 -4.15 -5.06
N ILE A 12 -4.71 -3.53 -4.36
CA ILE A 12 -4.70 -3.45 -2.90
C ILE A 12 -5.18 -2.10 -2.36
N ALA A 13 -5.46 -1.13 -3.24
CA ALA A 13 -5.92 0.20 -2.84
C ALA A 13 -7.11 0.17 -1.86
N PRO A 14 -8.13 -0.73 -2.03
CA PRO A 14 -9.24 -0.81 -1.08
C PRO A 14 -8.85 -1.11 0.37
N LEU A 15 -7.74 -1.84 0.60
CA LEU A 15 -7.25 -2.11 1.95
C LEU A 15 -6.83 -0.81 2.66
N PHE A 16 -6.45 0.21 1.90
CA PHE A 16 -5.95 1.49 2.40
C PHE A 16 -6.99 2.62 2.38
N ASP A 17 -8.25 2.38 1.98
CA ASP A 17 -9.25 3.44 1.78
C ASP A 17 -9.36 4.38 2.98
N ASN A 18 -9.56 3.85 4.19
CA ASN A 18 -9.66 4.63 5.42
C ASN A 18 -8.39 5.42 5.74
N LEU A 19 -7.21 4.85 5.46
CA LEU A 19 -5.92 5.51 5.68
C LEU A 19 -5.68 6.61 4.64
N SER A 20 -6.05 6.37 3.39
CA SER A 20 -5.86 7.31 2.28
C SER A 20 -6.67 8.61 2.45
N LEU A 21 -7.76 8.56 3.22
CA LEU A 21 -8.55 9.73 3.61
C LEU A 21 -7.83 10.62 4.62
N ARG A 22 -6.97 10.05 5.46
CA ARG A 22 -6.32 10.73 6.60
C ARG A 22 -4.84 11.03 6.36
N HIS A 23 -4.19 10.26 5.49
CA HIS A 23 -2.75 10.31 5.24
C HIS A 23 -2.47 10.55 3.76
N GLY A 24 -2.02 11.78 3.44
CA GLY A 24 -1.66 12.17 2.07
C GLY A 24 -0.52 11.34 1.49
N SER A 25 0.42 10.91 2.34
CA SER A 25 1.55 10.03 1.98
C SER A 25 1.11 8.65 1.48
N VAL A 26 0.09 8.04 2.11
CA VAL A 26 -0.51 6.77 1.64
C VAL A 26 -1.07 6.93 0.24
N ARG A 27 -1.88 7.99 0.02
CA ARG A 27 -2.42 8.30 -1.30
C ARG A 27 -1.33 8.60 -2.34
N ALA A 28 -0.22 9.21 -1.92
CA ALA A 28 0.90 9.51 -2.79
C ALA A 28 1.61 8.23 -3.27
N VAL A 29 1.90 7.28 -2.37
CA VAL A 29 2.54 6.01 -2.73
C VAL A 29 1.65 5.17 -3.66
N LEU A 30 0.34 5.10 -3.39
CA LEU A 30 -0.61 4.38 -4.25
C LEU A 30 -0.71 4.95 -5.68
N ARG A 31 -0.37 6.23 -5.88
CA ARG A 31 -0.39 6.90 -7.20
C ARG A 31 0.98 6.99 -7.87
N ALA A 32 2.04 7.04 -7.09
CA ALA A 32 3.41 7.19 -7.53
C ALA A 32 4.29 6.15 -6.82
N PRO A 33 4.47 4.96 -7.42
CA PRO A 33 5.21 3.85 -6.83
C PRO A 33 6.68 4.18 -6.48
N SER A 34 7.27 5.22 -7.09
CA SER A 34 8.61 5.69 -6.74
C SER A 34 8.72 6.30 -5.33
N LEU A 35 7.60 6.57 -4.67
CA LEU A 35 7.56 7.21 -3.35
C LEU A 35 7.56 6.22 -2.19
N GLY A 36 7.43 4.93 -2.46
CA GLY A 36 7.35 3.94 -1.39
C GLY A 36 7.20 2.51 -1.89
N ASP A 37 7.18 1.61 -0.93
CA ASP A 37 7.10 0.18 -1.16
C ASP A 37 5.87 -0.38 -0.47
N ILE A 38 5.26 -1.41 -1.07
CA ILE A 38 4.12 -2.13 -0.49
C ILE A 38 4.48 -3.61 -0.37
N TRP A 39 4.14 -4.22 0.76
CA TRP A 39 4.22 -5.65 0.98
C TRP A 39 2.86 -6.20 1.36
N VAL A 40 2.54 -7.40 0.90
CA VAL A 40 1.28 -8.10 1.16
C VAL A 40 1.54 -9.44 1.82
N ASP A 41 0.53 -9.98 2.50
CA ASP A 41 0.59 -11.32 3.10
C ASP A 41 0.56 -12.44 2.05
N ASP A 42 -0.27 -12.29 1.02
CA ASP A 42 -0.44 -13.23 -0.10
C ASP A 42 -0.58 -12.47 -1.44
N LEU A 43 -0.05 -13.03 -2.53
CA LEU A 43 -0.10 -12.38 -3.86
C LEU A 43 -1.40 -12.65 -4.61
N ALA A 44 -2.05 -13.80 -4.37
CA ALA A 44 -3.24 -14.20 -5.10
C ALA A 44 -4.51 -13.58 -4.49
N SER A 45 -4.54 -13.43 -3.17
CA SER A 45 -5.64 -12.88 -2.39
C SER A 45 -5.12 -12.08 -1.19
N PRO A 46 -4.56 -10.87 -1.41
CA PRO A 46 -4.05 -10.02 -0.33
C PRO A 46 -5.15 -9.68 0.68
N ARG A 47 -4.89 -9.90 1.97
CA ARG A 47 -5.78 -9.52 3.08
C ARG A 47 -5.14 -8.54 4.04
N GLN A 48 -3.81 -8.50 4.06
CA GLN A 48 -3.05 -7.57 4.88
C GLN A 48 -1.95 -6.96 4.03
N ALA A 49 -1.71 -5.67 4.23
CA ALA A 49 -0.68 -4.95 3.53
C ALA A 49 0.08 -4.02 4.47
N SER A 50 1.38 -3.87 4.22
CA SER A 50 2.19 -2.81 4.79
C SER A 50 2.65 -1.87 3.68
N LEU A 51 2.54 -0.57 3.93
CA LEU A 51 2.99 0.47 3.03
C LEU A 51 4.06 1.27 3.75
N ARG A 52 5.26 1.31 3.19
CA ARG A 52 6.36 2.15 3.68
C ARG A 52 6.49 3.33 2.75
N GLY A 53 6.10 4.50 3.24
CA GLY A 53 6.16 5.76 2.52
C GLY A 53 7.10 6.77 3.18
N PRO A 54 7.10 8.02 2.70
CA PRO A 54 7.99 9.08 3.19
C PRO A 54 7.78 9.44 4.66
N GLU A 55 6.56 9.27 5.17
CA GLU A 55 6.16 9.64 6.53
C GLU A 55 6.22 8.47 7.52
N GLY A 56 6.50 7.24 7.05
CA GLY A 56 6.61 6.07 7.92
C GLY A 56 5.97 4.81 7.36
N LEU A 57 5.61 3.91 8.27
CA LEU A 57 5.01 2.61 7.98
C LEU A 57 3.51 2.65 8.32
N TYR A 58 2.69 2.17 7.40
CA TYR A 58 1.25 2.04 7.55
C TYR A 58 0.86 0.57 7.39
N LEU A 59 -0.09 0.10 8.20
CA LEU A 59 -0.63 -1.26 8.15
C LEU A 59 -2.11 -1.20 7.79
N ALA A 60 -2.52 -2.07 6.87
CA ALA A 60 -3.85 -2.12 6.29
C ALA A 60 -4.33 -3.57 6.15
N GLY A 61 -5.64 -3.76 6.09
CA GLY A 61 -6.31 -5.07 6.05
C GLY A 61 -7.73 -4.99 6.57
#